data_AF-A0A8J5Y0P3-F1
#
_entry.id   AF-A0A8J5Y0P3-F1
#
_cell.length_a   1.000
_cell.length_b   1.000
_cell.length_c   1.000
_cell.angle_alpha   90.00
_cell.angle_beta   90.00
_cell.angle_gamma   90.00
#
_symmetry.space_group_name_H-M   'P 1'
#
loop_
_entity.id
_entity.type
_entity.pdbx_description
1 polymer ?
#
loop_
_entity_poly.entity_id
_entity_poly.type
_entity_poly.pdbx_seq_one_letter_code
_entity_poly.pdbx_strand_id
1 'polypeptide(L)'
;MAVEFVACYEASNHGIWLRNFVTGLRILENVERPLKLFCDNKSAVLYSNNNRSSSKSKHIDIKFLVVKERVQNGQISIEHIGTNSMIANPLTKGLPPKVFHEHTAHMGVTLFEDIMIYWDFDGDSYSRGAAASLCGVSLHVSRPYDPMIDIARLLAQRGVIVTIITTPQNAARFKASLDRASESGLFIRLLELQFPCAEFGLPEGCESFDMLPSFSLAWNFYQVTDALETPVKKLFPELTPGPNCILSDVLFAFTLDIANQFQIPRIVFHGVCFFRLVCLHNLRISNVLDRVSSETEYFVVPNMPHKVEFTKCQITQVMAENLKQFSEERKKADLESYGVIVNSFEEMEPEYVKEYKKTRVDKVWCIGPVSLCNKDAMDKAQRGNKATVDEQKFLGWLDSQKQGTVIYACLGSISNLTPSQLIQLGLGLEASNRPFIWVIRASDASNDVDTWISEDGFEERTKGRGLVIRGWAPQVLILSHQAIGGFLTHCGWNSTIEGISAGVPLITWPLFADQFANEKLAVQIVEIGVRVGVEEPMRWGEEEKIGVLVKKEDVKEAIEKLMDEGEEGEERRKRAKRLGEMANKAVEIGGSSHLHISRLIQDTRQRANERKQLST
;
A
#
# COMPACT_ATOMS: atom_id res chain seq x y z
N MET A 1 -41.13 28.37 -14.82
CA MET A 1 -42.47 28.43 -14.19
C MET A 1 -43.32 27.23 -14.58
N ALA A 2 -43.77 27.06 -15.84
CA ALA A 2 -44.65 25.94 -16.21
C ALA A 2 -44.05 24.55 -15.94
N VAL A 3 -42.78 24.32 -16.33
CA VAL A 3 -42.07 23.05 -16.06
C VAL A 3 -42.00 22.74 -14.56
N GLU A 4 -41.61 23.71 -13.76
CA GLU A 4 -41.51 23.58 -12.29
C GLU A 4 -42.88 23.37 -11.62
N PHE A 5 -43.94 23.96 -12.18
CA PHE A 5 -45.30 23.75 -11.69
C PHE A 5 -45.82 22.34 -12.02
N VAL A 6 -45.44 21.78 -13.18
CA VAL A 6 -45.71 20.37 -13.52
C VAL A 6 -44.89 19.42 -12.62
N ALA A 7 -43.64 19.76 -12.30
CA ALA A 7 -42.86 18.99 -11.33
C ALA A 7 -43.51 19.00 -9.93
N CYS A 8 -44.07 20.13 -9.50
CA CYS A 8 -44.86 20.20 -8.26
C CYS A 8 -46.10 19.29 -8.29
N TYR A 9 -46.74 19.14 -9.46
CA TYR A 9 -47.85 18.20 -9.64
C TYR A 9 -47.42 16.76 -9.36
N GLU A 10 -46.35 16.29 -10.00
CA GLU A 10 -45.85 14.92 -9.77
C GLU A 10 -45.40 14.71 -8.33
N ALA A 11 -44.63 15.65 -7.77
CA ALA A 11 -44.19 15.59 -6.37
C ALA A 11 -45.39 15.53 -5.40
N SER A 12 -46.46 16.30 -5.68
CA SER A 12 -47.66 16.29 -4.84
C SER A 12 -48.45 14.98 -4.93
N ASN A 13 -48.45 14.30 -6.08
CA ASN A 13 -49.07 12.96 -6.22
C ASN A 13 -48.36 11.94 -5.33
N HIS A 14 -47.02 11.88 -5.42
CA HIS A 14 -46.21 10.98 -4.59
C HIS A 14 -46.33 11.31 -3.11
N GLY A 15 -46.29 12.59 -2.74
CA GLY A 15 -46.42 13.03 -1.35
C GLY A 15 -47.78 12.67 -0.73
N ILE A 16 -48.88 12.82 -1.48
CA ILE A 16 -50.22 12.42 -1.02
C ILE A 16 -50.33 10.90 -0.93
N TRP A 17 -49.77 10.17 -1.91
CA TRP A 17 -49.75 8.71 -1.85
C TRP A 17 -49.00 8.21 -0.62
N LEU A 18 -47.82 8.76 -0.31
CA LEU A 18 -47.05 8.44 0.89
C LEU A 18 -47.83 8.74 2.17
N ARG A 19 -48.50 9.90 2.24
CA ARG A 19 -49.37 10.25 3.37
C ARG A 19 -50.46 9.20 3.59
N ASN A 20 -51.14 8.79 2.51
CA ASN A 20 -52.21 7.79 2.57
C ASN A 20 -51.67 6.40 2.89
N PHE A 21 -50.48 6.06 2.39
CA PHE A 21 -49.83 4.78 2.65
C PHE A 21 -49.44 4.65 4.13
N VAL A 22 -48.76 5.65 4.70
CA VAL A 22 -48.32 5.63 6.10
C VAL A 22 -49.50 5.62 7.08
N THR A 23 -50.56 6.37 6.78
CA THR A 23 -51.81 6.34 7.57
C THR A 23 -52.54 5.01 7.42
N GLY A 24 -52.56 4.42 6.23
CA GLY A 24 -53.11 3.07 5.99
C GLY A 24 -52.38 1.96 6.75
N LEU A 25 -51.07 2.09 6.95
CA LEU A 25 -50.25 1.18 7.77
C LEU A 25 -50.45 1.36 9.29
N ARG A 26 -51.25 2.36 9.72
CA ARG A 26 -51.45 2.73 11.14
C ARG A 26 -50.17 3.09 11.89
N ILE A 27 -49.12 3.48 11.18
CA ILE A 27 -47.88 4.02 11.78
C ILE A 27 -48.15 5.40 12.39
N LEU A 28 -49.06 6.16 11.78
CA LEU A 28 -49.58 7.43 12.29
C LEU A 28 -51.11 7.42 12.15
N GLU A 29 -51.82 7.79 13.21
CA GLU A 29 -53.30 7.80 13.20
C GLU A 29 -53.87 8.86 12.23
N ASN A 30 -53.23 10.03 12.14
CA ASN A 30 -53.56 11.07 11.18
C ASN A 30 -52.34 11.99 10.92
N VAL A 31 -52.31 12.65 9.76
CA VAL A 31 -51.35 13.70 9.44
C VAL A 31 -52.13 15.01 9.37
N GLU A 32 -52.10 15.83 10.43
CA GLU A 32 -52.91 17.05 10.50
C GLU A 32 -52.31 18.22 9.71
N ARG A 33 -50.99 18.26 9.55
CA ARG A 33 -50.29 19.37 8.89
C ARG A 33 -50.22 19.17 7.36
N PRO A 34 -50.31 20.24 6.56
CA PRO A 34 -50.06 20.15 5.12
C PRO A 34 -48.67 19.58 4.82
N LEU A 35 -48.56 18.74 3.80
CA LEU A 35 -47.27 18.20 3.35
C LEU A 35 -46.45 19.32 2.71
N LYS A 36 -45.30 19.63 3.28
CA LYS A 36 -44.41 20.69 2.77
C LYS A 36 -43.62 20.20 1.57
N LEU A 37 -43.75 20.90 0.44
CA LEU A 37 -43.00 20.70 -0.79
C LEU A 37 -42.11 21.93 -1.04
N PHE A 38 -40.85 21.70 -1.40
CA PHE A 38 -39.92 22.77 -1.73
C PHE A 38 -39.79 22.93 -3.25
N CYS A 39 -39.74 24.18 -3.73
CA CYS A 39 -39.53 24.52 -5.13
C CYS A 39 -38.56 25.71 -5.24
N ASP A 40 -37.57 25.64 -6.12
CA ASP A 40 -36.57 26.71 -6.29
C ASP A 40 -37.04 27.83 -7.26
N ASN A 41 -38.24 27.70 -7.83
CA ASN A 41 -38.81 28.68 -8.74
C ASN A 41 -39.89 29.54 -8.06
N LYS A 42 -39.50 30.75 -7.63
CA LYS A 42 -40.42 31.72 -6.99
C LYS A 42 -41.72 31.96 -7.77
N SER A 43 -41.68 31.95 -9.10
CA SER A 43 -42.88 32.16 -9.93
C SER A 43 -43.84 30.98 -9.89
N ALA A 44 -43.33 29.74 -9.79
CA ALA A 44 -44.16 28.54 -9.65
C ALA A 44 -44.82 28.50 -8.25
N VAL A 45 -44.08 28.84 -7.20
CA VAL A 45 -44.58 28.96 -5.82
C VAL A 45 -45.68 30.03 -5.71
N LEU A 46 -45.46 31.21 -6.31
CA LEU A 46 -46.49 32.26 -6.34
C LEU A 46 -47.73 31.83 -7.11
N TYR A 47 -47.55 31.07 -8.20
CA TYR A 47 -48.65 30.58 -9.01
C TYR A 47 -49.47 29.49 -8.30
N SER A 48 -48.85 28.60 -7.52
CA SER A 48 -49.57 27.58 -6.76
C SER A 48 -50.46 28.16 -5.67
N ASN A 49 -50.05 29.27 -5.07
CA ASN A 49 -50.75 29.93 -3.96
C ASN A 49 -51.78 30.97 -4.41
N ASN A 50 -51.90 31.25 -5.71
CA ASN A 50 -52.77 32.30 -6.23
C ASN A 50 -53.75 31.78 -7.30
N ASN A 51 -55.02 32.19 -7.20
CA ASN A 51 -56.10 31.81 -8.13
C ASN A 51 -56.21 32.70 -9.37
N ARG A 52 -55.33 33.71 -9.52
CA ARG A 52 -55.35 34.58 -10.71
C ARG A 52 -54.75 33.87 -11.93
N SER A 53 -55.58 33.70 -12.97
CA SER A 53 -55.13 33.26 -14.30
C SER A 53 -54.32 34.37 -14.99
N SER A 54 -53.16 34.03 -15.54
CA SER A 54 -52.34 34.95 -16.33
C SER A 54 -52.29 34.51 -17.79
N SER A 55 -52.08 35.43 -18.74
CA SER A 55 -51.87 35.07 -20.15
C SER A 55 -50.70 34.09 -20.34
N LYS A 56 -49.70 34.14 -19.45
CA LYS A 56 -48.52 33.28 -19.42
C LYS A 56 -48.76 31.87 -18.84
N SER A 57 -49.96 31.53 -18.35
CA SER A 57 -50.28 30.21 -17.81
C SER A 57 -51.36 29.45 -18.60
N LYS A 58 -51.87 30.03 -19.70
CA LYS A 58 -52.94 29.44 -20.54
C LYS A 58 -52.56 28.11 -21.22
N HIS A 59 -51.27 27.81 -21.33
CA HIS A 59 -50.74 26.59 -21.95
C HIS A 59 -50.53 25.45 -20.93
N ILE A 60 -50.81 25.67 -19.64
CA ILE A 60 -50.74 24.62 -18.62
C ILE A 60 -52.07 23.86 -18.65
N ASP A 61 -52.01 22.56 -18.93
CA ASP A 61 -53.17 21.67 -18.97
C ASP A 61 -53.93 21.67 -17.63
N ILE A 62 -55.26 21.60 -17.69
CA ILE A 62 -56.17 21.71 -16.55
C ILE A 62 -55.85 20.68 -15.47
N LYS A 63 -55.41 19.48 -15.86
CA LYS A 63 -55.05 18.40 -14.93
C LYS A 63 -53.99 18.82 -13.90
N PHE A 64 -53.08 19.71 -14.26
CA PHE A 64 -52.02 20.18 -13.36
C PHE A 64 -52.51 21.21 -12.33
N LEU A 65 -53.69 21.80 -12.54
CA LEU A 65 -54.27 22.77 -11.62
C LEU A 65 -54.72 22.16 -10.29
N VAL A 66 -54.82 20.83 -10.19
CA VAL A 66 -55.10 20.12 -8.92
C VAL A 66 -54.07 20.46 -7.83
N VAL A 67 -52.85 20.88 -8.20
CA VAL A 67 -51.86 21.39 -7.24
C VAL A 67 -52.40 22.58 -6.45
N LYS A 68 -53.11 23.50 -7.12
CA LYS A 68 -53.71 24.67 -6.47
C LYS A 68 -54.85 24.27 -5.53
N GLU A 69 -55.66 23.31 -5.94
CA GLU A 69 -56.73 22.74 -5.12
C GLU A 69 -56.16 22.08 -3.86
N ARG A 70 -55.11 21.26 -3.98
CA ARG A 70 -54.42 20.63 -2.85
C ARG A 70 -53.82 21.63 -1.88
N VAL A 71 -53.29 22.74 -2.38
CA VAL A 71 -52.81 23.86 -1.54
C VAL A 71 -53.99 24.51 -0.80
N GLN A 72 -55.10 24.79 -1.50
CA GLN A 72 -56.29 25.42 -0.90
C GLN A 72 -56.96 24.55 0.16
N ASN A 73 -57.02 23.24 -0.09
CA ASN A 73 -57.57 22.26 0.83
C ASN A 73 -56.62 21.95 2.01
N GLY A 74 -55.47 22.63 2.11
CA GLY A 74 -54.49 22.40 3.18
C GLY A 74 -53.83 21.02 3.13
N GLN A 75 -53.86 20.34 1.99
CA GLN A 75 -53.26 19.01 1.84
C GLN A 75 -51.74 19.10 1.66
N ILE A 76 -51.28 20.14 0.96
CA ILE A 76 -49.86 20.43 0.71
C ILE A 76 -49.57 21.92 0.94
N SER A 77 -48.33 22.27 1.27
CA SER A 77 -47.82 23.65 1.22
C SER A 77 -46.60 23.70 0.31
N ILE A 78 -46.53 24.67 -0.60
CA ILE A 78 -45.39 24.84 -1.50
C ILE A 78 -44.59 26.06 -1.05
N GLU A 79 -43.32 25.83 -0.70
CA GLU A 79 -42.41 26.84 -0.16
C GLU A 79 -41.19 27.01 -1.07
N HIS A 80 -40.70 28.24 -1.17
CA HIS A 80 -39.50 28.53 -1.94
C HIS A 80 -38.24 28.09 -1.18
N ILE A 81 -37.36 27.35 -1.84
CA ILE A 81 -36.01 27.04 -1.34
C ILE A 81 -34.95 27.61 -2.30
N GLY A 82 -33.80 28.03 -1.79
CA GLY A 82 -32.71 28.47 -2.66
C GLY A 82 -32.22 27.31 -3.55
N THR A 83 -31.80 27.60 -4.78
CA THR A 83 -31.28 26.58 -5.71
C THR A 83 -30.14 25.78 -5.09
N ASN A 84 -29.22 26.41 -4.35
CA ASN A 84 -28.11 25.73 -3.67
C ASN A 84 -28.54 24.88 -2.46
N SER A 85 -29.84 24.86 -2.13
CA SER A 85 -30.42 24.06 -1.05
C SER A 85 -31.49 23.09 -1.59
N MET A 86 -31.73 23.05 -2.90
CA MET A 86 -32.70 22.16 -3.54
C MET A 86 -32.08 20.77 -3.74
N ILE A 87 -32.29 19.89 -2.76
CA ILE A 87 -31.68 18.54 -2.68
C ILE A 87 -31.94 17.65 -3.91
N ALA A 88 -33.00 17.93 -4.70
CA ALA A 88 -33.32 17.19 -5.92
C ALA A 88 -32.55 17.65 -7.17
N ASN A 89 -31.76 18.73 -7.09
CA ASN A 89 -30.97 19.23 -8.22
C ASN A 89 -30.02 18.18 -8.84
N PRO A 90 -29.33 17.30 -8.07
CA PRO A 90 -28.49 16.24 -8.63
C PRO A 90 -29.21 15.34 -9.62
N LEU A 91 -30.53 15.19 -9.49
CA LEU A 91 -31.34 14.31 -10.35
C LEU A 91 -31.77 14.98 -11.66
N THR A 92 -31.58 16.29 -11.80
CA THR A 92 -32.13 17.08 -12.93
C THR A 92 -31.11 18.01 -13.58
N LYS A 93 -29.95 18.24 -12.96
CA LYS A 93 -28.93 19.22 -13.40
C LYS A 93 -27.52 18.62 -13.23
N GLY A 94 -26.60 18.96 -14.13
CA GLY A 94 -25.17 18.70 -13.95
C GLY A 94 -24.59 19.66 -12.91
N LEU A 95 -24.10 19.15 -11.79
CA LEU A 95 -23.60 19.95 -10.67
C LEU A 95 -22.09 19.75 -10.46
N PRO A 96 -21.37 20.76 -9.94
CA PRO A 96 -19.99 20.59 -9.49
C PRO A 96 -19.88 19.49 -8.42
N PRO A 97 -18.80 18.69 -8.38
CA PRO A 97 -18.69 17.51 -7.53
C PRO A 97 -18.97 17.76 -6.04
N LYS A 98 -18.46 18.85 -5.46
CA LYS A 98 -18.69 19.19 -4.06
C LYS A 98 -20.18 19.41 -3.73
N VAL A 99 -20.87 20.16 -4.59
CA VAL A 99 -22.31 20.47 -4.43
C VAL A 99 -23.17 19.22 -4.65
N PHE A 100 -22.76 18.35 -5.57
CA PHE A 100 -23.39 17.05 -5.79
C PHE A 100 -23.31 16.18 -4.52
N HIS A 101 -22.12 16.03 -3.93
CA HIS A 101 -21.91 15.21 -2.73
C HIS A 101 -22.65 15.74 -1.51
N GLU A 102 -22.66 17.07 -1.31
CA GLU A 102 -23.43 17.68 -0.22
C GLU A 102 -24.92 17.37 -0.39
N HIS A 103 -25.49 17.47 -1.59
CA HIS A 103 -26.90 17.17 -1.82
C HIS A 103 -27.26 15.68 -1.71
N THR A 104 -26.41 14.77 -2.19
CA THR A 104 -26.66 13.32 -2.07
C THR A 104 -26.65 12.86 -0.61
N ALA A 105 -25.73 13.39 0.20
CA ALA A 105 -25.71 13.15 1.65
C ALA A 105 -27.01 13.63 2.32
N HIS A 106 -27.53 14.81 1.95
CA HIS A 106 -28.81 15.32 2.48
C HIS A 106 -30.03 14.51 2.01
N MET A 107 -29.96 13.81 0.88
CA MET A 107 -31.01 12.89 0.43
C MET A 107 -30.98 11.54 1.17
N GLY A 108 -29.99 11.30 2.03
CA GLY A 108 -29.75 9.98 2.62
C GLY A 108 -29.27 8.95 1.60
N VAL A 109 -28.83 9.39 0.42
CA VAL A 109 -28.19 8.55 -0.60
C VAL A 109 -26.72 8.49 -0.25
N THR A 110 -26.35 7.47 0.51
CA THR A 110 -24.95 7.14 0.82
C THR A 110 -24.47 6.09 -0.17
N LEU A 111 -23.16 6.03 -0.43
CA LEU A 111 -22.61 4.91 -1.20
C LEU A 111 -22.87 3.62 -0.40
N PHE A 112 -23.09 2.50 -1.10
CA PHE A 112 -23.33 1.21 -0.45
C PHE A 112 -22.18 0.82 0.52
N GLU A 113 -20.99 1.39 0.29
CA GLU A 113 -19.80 1.32 1.13
C GLU A 113 -19.98 1.93 2.54
N ASP A 114 -20.88 2.92 2.70
CA ASP A 114 -21.17 3.56 3.98
C ASP A 114 -22.26 2.84 4.79
N ILE A 115 -23.16 2.11 4.13
CA ILE A 115 -24.30 1.42 4.76
C ILE A 115 -23.84 0.19 5.56
N MET A 116 -22.79 -0.49 5.09
CA MET A 116 -22.21 -1.65 5.78
C MET A 116 -21.58 -1.31 7.15
N ILE A 117 -21.36 -0.04 7.47
CA ILE A 117 -20.83 0.39 8.77
C ILE A 117 -21.94 0.52 9.83
N TYR A 118 -23.21 0.64 9.41
CA TYR A 118 -24.33 1.03 10.30
C TYR A 118 -25.40 -0.05 10.53
N TRP A 119 -25.34 -1.20 9.86
CA TRP A 119 -26.27 -2.31 10.07
C TRP A 119 -25.60 -3.46 10.83
N ASP A 120 -25.22 -3.22 12.08
CA ASP A 120 -25.24 -4.28 13.09
C ASP A 120 -26.63 -4.25 13.75
N PHE A 121 -27.29 -5.40 13.76
CA PHE A 121 -28.58 -5.62 14.42
C PHE A 121 -28.41 -5.41 15.94
N ASP A 122 -28.96 -4.32 16.47
CA ASP A 122 -29.76 -4.31 17.69
C ASP A 122 -30.44 -2.94 17.85
N GLY A 123 -31.74 -2.96 18.11
CA GLY A 123 -32.56 -1.74 18.23
C GLY A 123 -32.28 -1.00 19.53
N ASP A 124 -31.87 0.26 19.45
CA ASP A 124 -32.55 1.40 20.07
C ASP A 124 -31.75 2.71 19.89
N SER A 125 -32.50 3.78 19.61
CA SER A 125 -32.12 5.20 19.70
C SER A 125 -31.01 5.77 18.77
N TYR A 126 -31.47 6.50 17.75
CA TYR A 126 -30.67 7.46 16.97
C TYR A 126 -30.17 8.62 17.86
N SER A 127 -28.87 8.66 18.12
CA SER A 127 -28.16 9.90 18.46
C SER A 127 -27.02 10.10 17.47
N ARG A 128 -26.95 11.28 16.86
CA ARG A 128 -25.86 11.71 15.96
C ARG A 128 -24.57 11.84 16.76
N GLY A 129 -23.85 10.73 16.94
CA GLY A 129 -22.48 10.68 17.47
C GLY A 129 -21.48 10.88 16.35
N ALA A 130 -20.51 11.77 16.55
CA ALA A 130 -19.44 12.10 15.62
C ALA A 130 -18.79 10.85 14.99
N ALA A 131 -18.57 10.88 13.67
CA ALA A 131 -17.72 9.91 12.98
C ALA A 131 -16.36 9.87 13.68
N ALA A 132 -16.11 8.83 14.48
CA ALA A 132 -14.86 8.64 15.19
C ALA A 132 -13.80 8.14 14.19
N SER A 133 -13.17 9.09 13.49
CA SER A 133 -12.01 8.86 12.62
C SER A 133 -10.86 8.24 13.42
N LEU A 134 -10.41 7.04 13.02
CA LEU A 134 -9.20 6.41 13.55
C LEU A 134 -8.00 7.29 13.16
N CYS A 135 -7.17 7.69 14.11
CA CYS A 135 -5.94 8.45 13.86
C CYS A 135 -4.71 7.55 14.09
N GLY A 136 -3.93 7.28 13.04
CA GLY A 136 -2.73 6.45 13.11
C GLY A 136 -1.46 7.27 12.89
N VAL A 137 -0.42 7.03 13.70
CA VAL A 137 0.92 7.59 13.46
C VAL A 137 1.79 6.54 12.80
N SER A 138 2.42 6.90 11.68
CA SER A 138 3.31 6.05 10.91
C SER A 138 4.71 6.68 10.90
N LEU A 139 5.74 5.99 11.44
CA LEU A 139 7.11 6.52 11.54
C LEU A 139 8.04 5.87 10.49
N HIS A 140 8.79 6.69 9.73
CA HIS A 140 9.57 6.26 8.56
C HIS A 140 10.97 6.83 8.51
N VAL A 141 11.97 5.97 8.25
CA VAL A 141 13.34 6.43 7.96
C VAL A 141 14.06 5.61 6.87
N SER A 142 13.63 4.43 6.43
CA SER A 142 14.66 3.47 5.97
C SER A 142 14.82 3.16 4.47
N ARG A 143 14.00 3.60 3.50
CA ARG A 143 14.18 3.18 2.07
C ARG A 143 13.70 4.21 1.02
N PRO A 144 14.20 4.18 -0.23
CA PRO A 144 13.77 5.08 -1.32
C PRO A 144 12.37 4.83 -1.86
N TYR A 145 11.76 3.71 -1.45
CA TYR A 145 10.35 3.43 -1.59
C TYR A 145 9.91 2.71 -0.31
N ASP A 146 8.85 3.21 0.31
CA ASP A 146 8.39 2.70 1.60
C ASP A 146 6.97 2.11 1.46
N PRO A 147 6.80 0.78 1.64
CA PRO A 147 5.49 0.12 1.70
C PRO A 147 4.52 0.80 2.67
N MET A 148 5.03 1.51 3.67
CA MET A 148 4.18 2.21 4.63
C MET A 148 3.44 3.42 4.04
N ILE A 149 3.96 4.05 2.98
CA ILE A 149 3.21 5.07 2.25
C ILE A 149 2.01 4.43 1.54
N ASP A 150 2.20 3.25 0.96
CA ASP A 150 1.11 2.47 0.36
C ASP A 150 0.10 2.04 1.43
N ILE A 151 0.57 1.58 2.60
CA ILE A 151 -0.30 1.24 3.75
C ILE A 151 -1.09 2.45 4.24
N ALA A 152 -0.45 3.62 4.36
CA ALA A 152 -1.10 4.86 4.76
C ALA A 152 -2.23 5.23 3.78
N ARG A 153 -2.00 5.09 2.47
CA ARG A 153 -3.03 5.29 1.45
C ARG A 153 -4.17 4.29 1.58
N LEU A 154 -3.87 3.00 1.76
CA LEU A 154 -4.87 1.95 1.95
C LEU A 154 -5.74 2.19 3.18
N LEU A 155 -5.16 2.66 4.29
CA LEU A 155 -5.91 3.05 5.49
C LEU A 155 -6.75 4.31 5.23
N ALA A 156 -6.19 5.33 4.60
CA ALA A 156 -6.89 6.59 4.32
C ALA A 156 -8.08 6.39 3.38
N GLN A 157 -7.99 5.47 2.41
CA GLN A 157 -9.10 5.07 1.55
C GLN A 157 -10.28 4.47 2.33
N ARG A 158 -10.09 4.08 3.59
CA ARG A 158 -11.13 3.57 4.51
C ARG A 158 -11.59 4.60 5.54
N GLY A 159 -11.32 5.89 5.28
CA GLY A 159 -11.71 6.99 6.17
C GLY A 159 -10.87 7.09 7.45
N VAL A 160 -9.69 6.48 7.48
CA VAL A 160 -8.72 6.65 8.58
C VAL A 160 -7.96 7.95 8.35
N ILE A 161 -7.78 8.76 9.39
CA ILE A 161 -6.86 9.90 9.35
C ILE A 161 -5.47 9.34 9.63
N VAL A 162 -4.54 9.49 8.68
CA VAL A 162 -3.17 8.98 8.83
C VAL A 162 -2.22 10.16 8.99
N THR A 163 -1.37 10.11 10.01
CA THR A 163 -0.26 11.05 10.19
C THR A 163 1.05 10.31 9.98
N ILE A 164 1.80 10.72 8.97
CA ILE A 164 3.10 10.18 8.61
C ILE A 164 4.15 11.09 9.23
N ILE A 165 4.96 10.53 10.14
CA ILE A 165 6.15 11.18 10.69
C ILE A 165 7.35 10.68 9.90
N THR A 166 8.06 11.58 9.26
CA THR A 166 9.25 11.26 8.46
C THR A 166 10.26 12.42 8.54
N THR A 167 11.26 12.41 7.68
CA THR A 167 12.33 13.40 7.61
C THR A 167 12.25 14.19 6.29
N PRO A 168 12.80 15.41 6.19
CA PRO A 168 12.64 16.27 5.00
C PRO A 168 13.02 15.62 3.66
N GLN A 169 14.14 14.89 3.61
CA GLN A 169 14.58 14.22 2.38
C GLN A 169 13.62 13.09 1.98
N ASN A 170 13.12 12.33 2.96
CA ASN A 170 12.14 11.27 2.70
C ASN A 170 10.77 11.83 2.33
N ALA A 171 10.32 12.91 2.97
CA ALA A 171 9.11 13.64 2.61
C ALA A 171 9.12 14.09 1.15
N ALA A 172 10.25 14.63 0.68
CA ALA A 172 10.41 15.06 -0.71
C ALA A 172 10.22 13.92 -1.73
N ARG A 173 10.63 12.68 -1.38
CA ARG A 173 10.47 11.49 -2.26
C ARG A 173 9.00 11.16 -2.52
N PHE A 174 8.14 11.33 -1.52
CA PHE A 174 6.73 10.91 -1.61
C PHE A 174 5.76 12.06 -1.85
N LYS A 175 6.25 13.30 -1.91
CA LYS A 175 5.44 14.52 -2.02
C LYS A 175 4.40 14.44 -3.14
N ALA A 176 4.80 14.07 -4.36
CA ALA A 176 3.87 14.02 -5.49
C ALA A 176 2.72 13.03 -5.24
N SER A 177 3.02 11.86 -4.69
CA SER A 177 2.02 10.82 -4.40
C SER A 177 1.11 11.20 -3.22
N LEU A 178 1.63 11.92 -2.23
CA LEU A 178 0.83 12.45 -1.11
C LEU A 178 -0.04 13.63 -1.53
N ASP A 179 0.46 14.53 -2.37
CA ASP A 179 -0.30 15.66 -2.91
C ASP A 179 -1.52 15.13 -3.70
N ARG A 180 -1.33 14.11 -4.56
CA ARG A 180 -2.46 13.45 -5.26
C ARG A 180 -3.44 12.75 -4.33
N ALA A 181 -2.95 12.10 -3.28
CA ALA A 181 -3.83 11.49 -2.28
C ALA A 181 -4.71 12.54 -1.61
N SER A 182 -4.13 13.70 -1.27
CA SER A 182 -4.85 14.85 -0.72
C SER A 182 -5.86 15.44 -1.72
N GLU A 183 -5.48 15.61 -2.98
CA GLU A 183 -6.39 16.05 -4.06
C GLU A 183 -7.57 15.08 -4.27
N SER A 184 -7.36 13.79 -3.99
CA SER A 184 -8.38 12.74 -4.01
C SER A 184 -9.24 12.70 -2.73
N GLY A 185 -9.04 13.63 -1.80
CA GLY A 185 -9.81 13.73 -0.55
C GLY A 185 -9.35 12.78 0.57
N LEU A 186 -8.17 12.14 0.44
CA LEU A 186 -7.63 11.28 1.48
C LEU A 186 -6.99 12.10 2.60
N PHE A 187 -7.31 11.78 3.85
CA PHE A 187 -6.80 12.49 5.02
C PHE A 187 -5.44 11.94 5.46
N ILE A 188 -4.39 12.27 4.70
CA ILE A 188 -3.00 11.96 5.03
C ILE A 188 -2.26 13.26 5.40
N ARG A 189 -1.68 13.28 6.60
CA ARG A 189 -0.88 14.40 7.11
C ARG A 189 0.58 14.00 7.13
N LEU A 190 1.45 14.94 6.79
CA LEU A 190 2.89 14.75 6.81
C LEU A 190 3.50 15.65 7.88
N LEU A 191 4.31 15.07 8.76
CA LEU A 191 5.07 15.79 9.78
C LEU A 191 6.54 15.44 9.61
N GLU A 192 7.36 16.47 9.47
CA GLU A 192 8.79 16.35 9.21
C GLU A 192 9.58 16.58 10.49
N LEU A 193 10.46 15.65 10.81
CA LEU A 193 11.41 15.74 11.91
C LEU A 193 12.82 15.90 11.36
N GLN A 194 13.60 16.77 11.99
CA GLN A 194 15.01 16.89 11.68
C GLN A 194 15.72 15.57 11.98
N PHE A 195 16.47 15.06 11.00
CA PHE A 195 17.30 13.87 11.15
C PHE A 195 18.72 14.29 11.51
N PRO A 196 19.21 14.04 12.74
CA PRO A 196 20.46 14.63 13.22
C PRO A 196 21.70 13.88 12.69
N CYS A 197 21.93 13.88 11.37
CA CYS A 197 23.05 13.16 10.73
C CYS A 197 24.41 13.46 11.40
N ALA A 198 24.74 14.75 11.53
CA ALA A 198 26.07 15.19 11.95
C ALA A 198 26.41 14.77 13.39
N GLU A 199 25.42 14.74 14.29
CA GLU A 199 25.61 14.35 15.70
C GLU A 199 26.06 12.89 15.85
N PHE A 200 25.76 12.06 14.86
CA PHE A 200 26.07 10.63 14.86
C PHE A 200 27.10 10.25 13.78
N GLY A 201 27.79 11.22 13.18
CA GLY A 201 28.84 10.96 12.20
C GLY A 201 28.35 10.45 10.84
N LEU A 202 27.09 10.73 10.49
CA LEU A 202 26.58 10.52 9.13
C LEU A 202 26.79 11.76 8.26
N PRO A 203 26.98 11.61 6.94
CA PRO A 203 26.98 12.74 6.02
C PRO A 203 25.67 13.54 6.09
N GLU A 204 25.77 14.86 5.90
CA GLU A 204 24.61 15.73 5.82
C GLU A 204 23.66 15.28 4.68
N GLY A 205 22.36 15.27 4.95
CA GLY A 205 21.34 14.79 4.00
C GLY A 205 21.19 13.27 3.91
N CYS A 206 22.00 12.48 4.62
CA CYS A 206 21.90 11.01 4.67
C CYS A 206 20.74 10.52 5.57
N GLU A 207 19.51 10.89 5.23
CA GLU A 207 18.31 10.58 6.01
C GLU A 207 17.63 9.25 5.66
N SER A 208 18.24 8.43 4.79
CA SER A 208 17.72 7.11 4.40
C SER A 208 18.85 6.12 4.22
N PHE A 209 18.57 4.85 4.48
CA PHE A 209 19.58 3.79 4.49
C PHE A 209 20.25 3.58 3.13
N ASP A 210 19.52 3.79 2.03
CA ASP A 210 20.05 3.71 0.65
C ASP A 210 21.03 4.85 0.30
N MET A 211 21.05 5.93 1.08
CA MET A 211 21.95 7.07 0.89
C MET A 211 23.27 6.91 1.66
N LEU A 212 23.44 5.82 2.42
CA LEU A 212 24.68 5.55 3.11
C LEU A 212 25.82 5.36 2.08
N PRO A 213 26.94 6.09 2.23
CA PRO A 213 28.09 5.92 1.33
C PRO A 213 28.79 4.58 1.52
N SER A 214 28.62 3.95 2.69
CA SER A 214 29.13 2.63 3.02
C SER A 214 28.26 2.00 4.12
N PHE A 215 28.04 0.70 4.06
CA PHE A 215 27.33 -0.01 5.14
C PHE A 215 28.13 -0.13 6.44
N SER A 216 29.40 0.27 6.46
CA SER A 216 30.13 0.49 7.71
C SER A 216 29.44 1.51 8.63
N LEU A 217 28.67 2.45 8.06
CA LEU A 217 27.89 3.47 8.79
C LEU A 217 26.48 3.01 9.18
N ALA A 218 26.11 1.74 8.93
CA ALA A 218 24.78 1.23 9.27
C ALA A 218 24.47 1.35 10.77
N TRP A 219 25.48 1.17 11.63
CA TRP A 219 25.31 1.34 13.08
C TRP A 219 25.01 2.79 13.46
N ASN A 220 25.74 3.74 12.90
CA ASN A 220 25.50 5.17 13.10
C ASN A 220 24.07 5.54 12.69
N PHE A 221 23.60 5.03 11.55
CA PHE A 221 22.22 5.21 11.09
C PHE A 221 21.20 4.73 12.10
N TYR A 222 21.41 3.54 12.66
CA TYR A 222 20.55 2.99 13.70
C TYR A 222 20.52 3.83 14.97
N GLN A 223 21.67 4.35 15.43
CA GLN A 223 21.72 5.26 16.57
C GLN A 223 20.93 6.54 16.34
N VAL A 224 20.99 7.11 15.12
CA VAL A 224 20.16 8.27 14.76
C VAL A 224 18.68 7.91 14.81
N THR A 225 18.28 6.73 14.31
CA THR A 225 16.88 6.32 14.34
C THR A 225 16.32 6.26 15.75
N ASP A 226 17.10 5.77 16.73
CA ASP A 226 16.67 5.72 18.12
C ASP A 226 16.62 7.12 18.74
N ALA A 227 17.52 8.04 18.35
CA ALA A 227 17.50 9.43 18.80
C ALA A 227 16.23 10.21 18.41
N LEU A 228 15.47 9.72 17.40
CA LEU A 228 14.17 10.29 17.03
C LEU A 228 13.09 10.07 18.11
N GLU A 229 13.32 9.23 19.10
CA GLU A 229 12.38 9.01 20.21
C GLU A 229 11.99 10.34 20.89
N THR A 230 12.97 11.17 21.23
CA THR A 230 12.75 12.43 21.95
C THR A 230 11.87 13.40 21.15
N PRO A 231 12.18 13.75 19.88
CA PRO A 231 11.32 14.63 19.10
C PRO A 231 9.93 14.01 18.83
N VAL A 232 9.82 12.70 18.58
CA VAL A 232 8.50 12.05 18.40
C VAL A 232 7.66 12.14 19.68
N LYS A 233 8.26 11.89 20.85
CA LYS A 233 7.58 12.03 22.16
C LYS A 233 7.06 13.44 22.41
N LYS A 234 7.80 14.48 21.97
CA LYS A 234 7.38 15.89 22.09
C LYS A 234 6.24 16.25 21.14
N LEU A 235 6.25 15.69 19.93
CA LEU A 235 5.23 15.94 18.91
C LEU A 235 3.89 15.28 19.25
N PHE A 236 3.93 14.12 19.90
CA PHE A 236 2.76 13.26 20.10
C PHE A 236 1.55 13.94 20.80
N PRO A 237 1.72 14.75 21.86
CA PRO A 237 0.64 15.49 22.51
C PRO A 237 0.00 16.57 21.64
N GLU A 238 0.70 17.07 20.62
CA GLU A 238 0.24 18.16 19.75
C GLU A 238 -0.71 17.67 18.63
N LEU A 239 -0.74 16.35 18.40
CA LEU A 239 -1.54 15.74 17.35
C LEU A 239 -3.05 15.87 17.63
N THR A 240 -3.77 16.49 16.69
CA THR A 240 -5.22 16.71 16.79
C THR A 240 -5.95 16.28 15.51
N PRO A 241 -6.81 15.23 15.53
CA PRO A 241 -7.20 14.44 16.70
C PRO A 241 -6.05 13.58 17.22
N GLY A 242 -6.06 13.31 18.52
CA GLY A 242 -5.07 12.43 19.16
C GLY A 242 -5.12 11.02 18.57
N PRO A 243 -3.96 10.37 18.37
CA PRO A 243 -3.90 9.06 17.75
C PRO A 243 -4.55 7.96 18.61
N ASN A 244 -5.04 6.94 17.92
CA ASN A 244 -5.64 5.74 18.48
C ASN A 244 -4.72 4.53 18.38
N CYS A 245 -3.70 4.58 17.51
CA CYS A 245 -2.64 3.58 17.43
C CYS A 245 -1.36 4.20 16.88
N ILE A 246 -0.26 3.50 17.11
CA ILE A 246 0.99 3.72 16.37
C ILE A 246 1.18 2.52 15.45
N LEU A 247 1.44 2.78 14.18
CA LEU A 247 1.94 1.81 13.23
C LEU A 247 3.42 2.10 12.98
N SER A 248 4.31 1.17 13.27
CA SER A 248 5.76 1.41 13.14
C SER A 248 6.46 0.22 12.53
N ASP A 249 7.50 0.48 11.74
CA ASP A 249 8.45 -0.57 11.37
C ASP A 249 9.04 -1.24 12.63
N VAL A 250 9.32 -2.54 12.53
CA VAL A 250 9.96 -3.33 13.60
C VAL A 250 11.25 -2.69 14.12
N LEU A 251 11.93 -1.92 13.28
CA LEU A 251 13.12 -1.17 13.63
C LEU A 251 12.84 -0.11 14.72
N PHE A 252 11.69 0.56 14.77
CA PHE A 252 11.49 1.64 15.74
C PHE A 252 10.98 1.13 17.10
N ALA A 253 11.83 0.40 17.85
CA ALA A 253 11.46 -0.19 19.14
C ALA A 253 10.90 0.82 20.15
N PHE A 254 11.49 2.03 20.22
CA PHE A 254 11.09 3.09 21.15
C PHE A 254 9.62 3.50 21.01
N THR A 255 8.99 3.24 19.85
CA THR A 255 7.57 3.56 19.64
C THR A 255 6.65 2.74 20.54
N LEU A 256 7.12 1.62 21.11
CA LEU A 256 6.38 0.88 22.13
C LEU A 256 6.26 1.70 23.42
N ASP A 257 7.33 2.36 23.85
CA ASP A 257 7.31 3.18 25.07
C ASP A 257 6.38 4.38 24.91
N ILE A 258 6.36 4.98 23.71
CA ILE A 258 5.41 6.04 23.37
C ILE A 258 3.98 5.48 23.41
N ALA A 259 3.74 4.33 22.77
CA ALA A 259 2.43 3.70 22.76
C ALA A 259 1.91 3.42 24.19
N ASN A 260 2.78 2.92 25.06
CA ASN A 260 2.47 2.67 26.48
C ASN A 260 2.19 3.96 27.24
N GLN A 261 3.01 5.00 27.06
CA GLN A 261 2.85 6.31 27.69
C GLN A 261 1.48 6.93 27.37
N PHE A 262 1.02 6.83 26.12
CA PHE A 262 -0.27 7.36 25.67
C PHE A 262 -1.40 6.32 25.71
N GLN A 263 -1.15 5.14 26.27
CA GLN A 263 -2.11 4.04 26.40
C GLN A 263 -2.83 3.73 25.08
N ILE A 264 -2.07 3.56 24.00
CA ILE A 264 -2.56 3.15 22.68
C ILE A 264 -1.86 1.87 22.23
N PRO A 265 -2.48 1.05 21.36
CA PRO A 265 -1.80 -0.08 20.73
C PRO A 265 -0.68 0.38 19.80
N ARG A 266 0.48 -0.28 19.91
CA ARG A 266 1.50 -0.33 18.85
C ARG A 266 1.24 -1.54 17.96
N ILE A 267 1.12 -1.31 16.66
CA ILE A 267 1.06 -2.34 15.63
C ILE A 267 2.40 -2.31 14.88
N VAL A 268 3.03 -3.46 14.72
CA VAL A 268 4.35 -3.58 14.08
C VAL A 268 4.19 -3.93 12.61
N PHE A 269 4.92 -3.24 11.75
CA PHE A 269 5.11 -3.63 10.37
C PHE A 269 6.37 -4.47 10.21
N HIS A 270 6.21 -5.68 9.70
CA HIS A 270 7.31 -6.54 9.28
C HIS A 270 7.44 -6.46 7.75
N GLY A 271 8.56 -5.93 7.27
CA GLY A 271 8.90 -5.84 5.84
C GLY A 271 9.40 -7.16 5.22
N VAL A 272 8.94 -8.32 5.71
CA VAL A 272 9.36 -9.68 5.30
C VAL A 272 8.15 -10.60 5.11
N CYS A 273 8.33 -11.78 4.50
CA CYS A 273 7.28 -12.79 4.34
C CYS A 273 6.97 -13.60 5.60
N PHE A 274 5.80 -14.26 5.67
CA PHE A 274 5.47 -15.16 6.79
C PHE A 274 6.42 -16.35 6.87
N PHE A 275 6.85 -16.91 5.74
CA PHE A 275 7.87 -17.95 5.69
C PHE A 275 9.11 -17.60 6.53
N ARG A 276 9.66 -16.39 6.35
CA ARG A 276 10.79 -15.88 7.12
C ARG A 276 10.46 -15.72 8.60
N LEU A 277 9.28 -15.22 8.92
CA LEU A 277 8.84 -15.03 10.31
C LEU A 277 8.72 -16.36 11.07
N VAL A 278 8.16 -17.39 10.43
CA VAL A 278 8.08 -18.74 11.00
C VAL A 278 9.47 -19.37 11.14
N CYS A 279 10.35 -19.22 10.13
CA CYS A 279 11.76 -19.62 10.26
C CYS A 279 12.40 -19.02 11.51
N LEU A 280 12.32 -17.70 11.69
CA LEU A 280 12.92 -17.01 12.83
C LEU A 280 12.33 -17.44 14.17
N HIS A 281 11.01 -17.67 14.22
CA HIS A 281 10.36 -18.18 15.42
C HIS A 281 10.88 -19.58 15.77
N ASN A 282 10.91 -20.49 14.80
CA ASN A 282 11.30 -21.88 15.01
C ASN A 282 12.78 -22.05 15.38
N LEU A 283 13.67 -21.27 14.78
CA LEU A 283 15.08 -21.23 15.15
C LEU A 283 15.27 -20.81 16.61
N ARG A 284 14.49 -19.81 17.06
CA ARG A 284 14.55 -19.27 18.41
C ARG A 284 14.04 -20.25 19.47
N ILE A 285 12.94 -20.96 19.22
CA ILE A 285 12.38 -21.89 20.22
C ILE A 285 13.16 -23.19 20.31
N SER A 286 13.83 -23.60 19.23
CA SER A 286 14.56 -24.86 19.16
C SER A 286 16.00 -24.77 19.62
N ASN A 287 16.59 -23.56 19.61
CA ASN A 287 18.02 -23.32 19.81
C ASN A 287 18.90 -24.20 18.90
N VAL A 288 18.42 -24.52 17.68
CA VAL A 288 19.15 -25.39 16.75
C VAL A 288 20.50 -24.79 16.35
N LEU A 289 20.58 -23.45 16.29
CA LEU A 289 21.80 -22.73 15.94
C LEU A 289 22.96 -22.95 16.93
N ASP A 290 22.67 -23.31 18.18
CA ASP A 290 23.68 -23.59 19.20
C ASP A 290 24.34 -24.97 18.99
N ARG A 291 23.68 -25.85 18.23
CA ARG A 291 24.13 -27.22 17.96
C ARG A 291 24.87 -27.37 16.64
N VAL A 292 24.67 -26.44 15.72
CA VAL A 292 25.34 -26.44 14.42
C VAL A 292 26.78 -25.94 14.62
N SER A 293 27.76 -26.72 14.21
CA SER A 293 29.17 -26.46 14.57
C SER A 293 29.85 -25.47 13.63
N SER A 294 29.49 -25.48 12.35
CA SER A 294 30.06 -24.64 11.30
C SER A 294 29.07 -23.59 10.82
N GLU A 295 29.58 -22.42 10.43
CA GLU A 295 28.77 -21.34 9.85
C GLU A 295 28.26 -21.67 8.44
N THR A 296 28.92 -22.59 7.74
CA THR A 296 28.62 -23.01 6.35
C THR A 296 27.96 -24.38 6.26
N GLU A 297 27.78 -25.07 7.39
CA GLU A 297 27.07 -26.34 7.43
C GLU A 297 25.56 -26.11 7.26
N TYR A 298 24.97 -26.84 6.32
CA TYR A 298 23.53 -26.85 6.11
C TYR A 298 22.83 -27.62 7.23
N PHE A 299 21.79 -27.01 7.78
CA PHE A 299 20.93 -27.65 8.78
C PHE A 299 19.46 -27.44 8.44
N VAL A 300 18.63 -28.40 8.86
CA VAL A 300 17.17 -28.34 8.67
C VAL A 300 16.55 -27.41 9.71
N VAL A 301 15.71 -26.47 9.28
CA VAL A 301 14.94 -25.64 10.21
C VAL A 301 13.83 -26.49 10.82
N PRO A 302 13.79 -26.66 12.16
CA PRO A 302 12.81 -27.53 12.80
C PRO A 302 11.39 -26.94 12.70
N ASN A 303 10.38 -27.81 12.78
CA ASN A 303 8.96 -27.46 12.87
C ASN A 303 8.43 -26.58 11.71
N MET A 304 9.09 -26.62 10.55
CA MET A 304 8.61 -25.96 9.34
C MET A 304 7.58 -26.85 8.62
N PRO A 305 6.52 -26.28 8.02
CA PRO A 305 5.59 -27.03 7.16
C PRO A 305 6.29 -27.81 6.03
N HIS A 306 7.35 -27.21 5.48
CA HIS A 306 8.20 -27.81 4.45
C HIS A 306 9.62 -28.02 4.97
N LYS A 307 10.28 -29.10 4.55
CA LYS A 307 11.70 -29.33 4.85
C LYS A 307 12.54 -28.26 4.13
N VAL A 308 13.11 -27.34 4.89
CA VAL A 308 14.00 -26.28 4.37
C VAL A 308 15.32 -26.29 5.13
N GLU A 309 16.39 -26.05 4.39
CA GLU A 309 17.76 -26.08 4.90
C GLU A 309 18.44 -24.74 4.61
N PHE A 310 19.21 -24.27 5.60
CA PHE A 310 20.04 -23.07 5.50
C PHE A 310 21.40 -23.34 6.15
N THR A 311 22.39 -22.55 5.77
CA THR A 311 23.59 -22.36 6.60
C THR A 311 23.32 -21.29 7.67
N LYS A 312 24.14 -21.23 8.73
CA LYS A 312 23.99 -20.17 9.75
C LYS A 312 24.15 -18.79 9.11
N CYS A 313 25.18 -18.62 8.29
CA CYS A 313 25.45 -17.39 7.55
C CYS A 313 24.23 -16.88 6.78
N GLN A 314 23.54 -17.75 6.06
CA GLN A 314 22.38 -17.38 5.24
C GLN A 314 21.18 -16.88 6.04
N ILE A 315 20.97 -17.40 7.26
CA ILE A 315 19.72 -17.20 8.01
C ILE A 315 19.83 -16.22 9.18
N THR A 316 21.00 -16.08 9.80
CA THR A 316 21.24 -15.12 10.90
C THR A 316 21.89 -13.84 10.43
N GLN A 317 22.74 -13.94 9.40
CA GLN A 317 23.80 -12.99 9.07
C GLN A 317 24.73 -12.69 10.23
N VAL A 318 26.03 -12.72 9.95
CA VAL A 318 27.04 -12.40 10.95
C VAL A 318 26.95 -10.90 11.24
N MET A 319 26.26 -10.54 12.31
CA MET A 319 26.16 -9.17 12.79
C MET A 319 27.26 -8.91 13.84
N ALA A 320 27.83 -7.71 13.81
CA ALA A 320 28.74 -7.24 14.85
C ALA A 320 28.05 -7.26 16.24
N GLU A 321 28.84 -7.31 17.32
CA GLU A 321 28.32 -7.56 18.67
C GLU A 321 27.36 -6.46 19.17
N ASN A 322 27.63 -5.20 18.83
CA ASN A 322 26.74 -4.05 19.06
C ASN A 322 25.36 -4.20 18.39
N LEU A 323 25.31 -4.84 17.21
CA LEU A 323 24.05 -5.13 16.51
C LEU A 323 23.24 -6.25 17.18
N LYS A 324 23.88 -7.12 17.99
CA LYS A 324 23.19 -8.20 18.71
C LYS A 324 22.31 -7.64 19.84
N GLN A 325 22.85 -6.78 20.70
CA GLN A 325 22.08 -6.15 21.79
C GLN A 325 20.90 -5.33 21.23
N PHE A 326 21.17 -4.54 20.19
CA PHE A 326 20.17 -3.77 19.47
C PHE A 326 19.05 -4.64 18.89
N SER A 327 19.37 -5.85 18.43
CA SER A 327 18.39 -6.82 17.95
C SER A 327 17.51 -7.37 19.08
N GLU A 328 18.04 -7.55 20.30
CA GLU A 328 17.29 -8.05 21.45
C GLU A 328 16.24 -7.06 21.96
N GLU A 329 16.58 -5.78 22.05
CA GLU A 329 15.63 -4.72 22.46
C GLU A 329 14.47 -4.63 21.46
N ARG A 330 14.76 -4.62 20.16
CA ARG A 330 13.76 -4.62 19.08
C ARG A 330 12.89 -5.86 19.12
N LYS A 331 13.48 -7.04 19.36
CA LYS A 331 12.76 -8.30 19.52
C LYS A 331 11.81 -8.26 20.72
N LYS A 332 12.24 -7.72 21.86
CA LYS A 332 11.36 -7.56 23.04
C LYS A 332 10.19 -6.65 22.71
N ALA A 333 10.47 -5.47 22.14
CA ALA A 333 9.44 -4.51 21.78
C ALA A 333 8.47 -5.06 20.73
N ASP A 334 8.96 -5.85 19.77
CA ASP A 334 8.14 -6.55 18.78
C ASP A 334 7.19 -7.54 19.47
N LEU A 335 7.66 -8.39 20.38
CA LEU A 335 6.82 -9.37 21.09
C LEU A 335 5.77 -8.72 22.01
N GLU A 336 6.09 -7.59 22.63
CA GLU A 336 5.18 -6.84 23.53
C GLU A 336 4.17 -5.96 22.78
N SER A 337 4.34 -5.79 21.47
CA SER A 337 3.41 -4.99 20.65
C SER A 337 2.04 -5.66 20.53
N TYR A 338 1.00 -4.85 20.31
CA TYR A 338 -0.40 -5.32 20.28
C TYR A 338 -0.66 -6.31 19.15
N GLY A 339 -0.02 -6.13 18.02
CA GLY A 339 -0.15 -7.04 16.88
C GLY A 339 0.78 -6.66 15.73
N VAL A 340 0.68 -7.42 14.65
CA VAL A 340 1.59 -7.36 13.51
C VAL A 340 0.81 -7.24 12.21
N ILE A 341 1.23 -6.31 11.35
CA ILE A 341 0.84 -6.29 9.94
C ILE A 341 1.99 -6.81 9.07
N VAL A 342 1.65 -7.56 8.04
CA VAL A 342 2.61 -8.14 7.09
C VAL A 342 2.18 -7.81 5.67
N ASN A 343 3.11 -7.28 4.87
CA ASN A 343 2.91 -7.05 3.44
C ASN A 343 3.05 -8.39 2.69
N SER A 344 2.04 -9.25 2.81
CA SER A 344 1.90 -10.52 2.09
C SER A 344 0.42 -10.76 1.79
N PHE A 345 0.07 -11.84 1.09
CA PHE A 345 -1.33 -12.28 0.92
C PHE A 345 -1.48 -13.75 1.33
N GLU A 346 -2.61 -14.08 1.98
CA GLU A 346 -2.78 -15.38 2.65
C GLU A 346 -2.65 -16.56 1.69
N GLU A 347 -3.11 -16.39 0.46
CA GLU A 347 -3.20 -17.45 -0.53
C GLU A 347 -1.84 -17.90 -1.09
N MET A 348 -0.79 -17.08 -0.93
CA MET A 348 0.58 -17.42 -1.34
C MET A 348 1.28 -18.35 -0.35
N GLU A 349 1.06 -18.12 0.94
CA GLU A 349 1.79 -18.79 2.03
C GLU A 349 0.87 -19.23 3.18
N PRO A 350 -0.24 -19.95 2.90
CA PRO A 350 -1.34 -20.17 3.85
C PRO A 350 -0.92 -20.93 5.11
N GLU A 351 -0.04 -21.93 4.96
CA GLU A 351 0.48 -22.70 6.09
C GLU A 351 1.33 -21.82 7.02
N TYR A 352 2.14 -20.94 6.45
CA TYR A 352 3.01 -20.04 7.21
C TYR A 352 2.22 -18.93 7.91
N VAL A 353 1.17 -18.40 7.26
CA VAL A 353 0.23 -17.47 7.90
C VAL A 353 -0.43 -18.14 9.11
N LYS A 354 -0.91 -19.38 8.94
CA LYS A 354 -1.54 -20.16 10.01
C LYS A 354 -0.58 -20.42 11.18
N GLU A 355 0.65 -20.86 10.90
CA GLU A 355 1.65 -21.11 11.94
C GLU A 355 2.06 -19.82 12.67
N TYR A 356 2.27 -18.72 11.95
CA TYR A 356 2.67 -17.47 12.59
C TYR A 356 1.57 -16.86 13.47
N LYS A 357 0.29 -16.98 13.08
CA LYS A 357 -0.86 -16.51 13.89
C LYS A 357 -0.88 -17.11 15.30
N LYS A 358 -0.46 -18.38 15.46
CA LYS A 358 -0.35 -19.06 16.77
C LYS A 358 0.63 -18.36 17.71
N THR A 359 1.64 -17.68 17.16
CA THR A 359 2.68 -16.99 17.94
C THR A 359 2.23 -15.62 18.45
N ARG A 360 1.09 -15.12 17.99
CA ARG A 360 0.61 -13.73 18.21
C ARG A 360 -0.85 -13.65 18.67
N VAL A 361 -1.43 -14.74 19.17
CA VAL A 361 -2.82 -14.78 19.67
C VAL A 361 -3.80 -14.16 18.67
N ASP A 362 -3.66 -14.52 17.38
CA ASP A 362 -4.45 -14.03 16.25
C ASP A 362 -4.40 -12.51 15.95
N LYS A 363 -3.49 -11.75 16.58
CA LYS A 363 -3.25 -10.34 16.27
C LYS A 363 -2.27 -10.16 15.12
N VAL A 364 -2.59 -10.77 13.98
CA VAL A 364 -1.79 -10.75 12.75
C VAL A 364 -2.68 -10.44 11.57
N TRP A 365 -2.34 -9.40 10.82
CA TRP A 365 -3.07 -8.98 9.62
C TRP A 365 -2.15 -9.04 8.40
N CYS A 366 -2.45 -9.99 7.51
CA CYS A 366 -1.90 -10.10 6.17
C CYS A 366 -2.58 -9.05 5.26
N ILE A 367 -1.90 -7.99 4.84
CA ILE A 367 -2.54 -6.81 4.20
C ILE A 367 -2.01 -6.48 2.80
N GLY A 368 -1.11 -7.30 2.27
CA GLY A 368 -0.43 -7.08 1.00
C GLY A 368 -1.12 -7.76 -0.19
N PRO A 369 -0.54 -7.63 -1.39
CA PRO A 369 0.60 -6.77 -1.71
C PRO A 369 0.20 -5.29 -1.70
N VAL A 370 0.81 -4.49 -0.82
CA VAL A 370 0.37 -3.09 -0.61
C VAL A 370 0.67 -2.21 -1.82
N SER A 371 1.66 -2.56 -2.64
CA SER A 371 2.00 -1.84 -3.86
C SER A 371 0.87 -1.79 -4.89
N LEU A 372 -0.07 -2.75 -4.84
CA LEU A 372 -1.24 -2.80 -5.72
C LEU A 372 -2.28 -1.71 -5.44
N CYS A 373 -2.11 -0.90 -4.38
CA CYS A 373 -2.91 0.31 -4.22
C CYS A 373 -2.66 1.34 -5.34
N ASN A 374 -1.52 1.23 -6.05
CA ASN A 374 -1.13 2.06 -7.19
C ASN A 374 -1.70 1.47 -8.49
N LYS A 375 -2.90 1.90 -8.88
CA LYS A 375 -3.64 1.27 -9.99
C LYS A 375 -3.27 1.84 -11.36
N ASP A 376 -3.27 3.15 -11.51
CA ASP A 376 -2.98 3.82 -12.79
C ASP A 376 -1.47 3.95 -13.08
N ALA A 377 -1.15 4.25 -14.33
CA ALA A 377 0.24 4.35 -14.79
C ALA A 377 1.02 5.47 -14.07
N MET A 378 0.37 6.61 -13.79
CA MET A 378 1.01 7.75 -13.14
C MET A 378 1.37 7.42 -11.69
N ASP A 379 0.48 6.76 -10.95
CA ASP A 379 0.74 6.28 -9.61
C ASP A 379 1.88 5.28 -9.57
N LYS A 380 1.95 4.35 -10.53
CA LYS A 380 3.05 3.39 -10.64
C LYS A 380 4.37 4.07 -11.00
N ALA A 381 4.36 5.06 -11.89
CA ALA A 381 5.53 5.79 -12.34
C ALA A 381 6.15 6.67 -11.23
N GLN A 382 5.30 7.27 -10.40
CA GLN A 382 5.69 8.20 -9.34
C GLN A 382 5.76 7.52 -7.96
N ARG A 383 5.75 6.19 -7.92
CA ARG A 383 5.96 5.42 -6.71
C ARG A 383 7.46 5.40 -6.34
N GLY A 384 7.81 6.03 -5.23
CA GLY A 384 9.18 6.15 -4.77
C GLY A 384 9.89 7.35 -5.41
N ASN A 385 11.18 7.19 -5.72
CA ASN A 385 11.95 8.26 -6.34
C ASN A 385 11.45 8.63 -7.74
N LYS A 386 11.79 9.83 -8.20
CA LYS A 386 11.57 10.25 -9.58
C LYS A 386 12.43 9.39 -10.52
N ALA A 387 11.81 8.82 -11.55
CA ALA A 387 12.53 8.08 -12.58
C ALA A 387 13.61 8.95 -13.24
N THR A 388 14.79 8.39 -13.42
CA THR A 388 15.92 9.05 -14.10
C THR A 388 15.85 8.93 -15.62
N VAL A 389 14.99 8.01 -16.11
CA VAL A 389 14.72 7.80 -17.52
C VAL A 389 13.37 8.41 -17.89
N ASP A 390 13.26 8.91 -19.13
CA ASP A 390 11.99 9.33 -19.72
C ASP A 390 11.02 8.15 -19.80
N GLU A 391 9.85 8.30 -19.21
CA GLU A 391 8.81 7.27 -19.15
C GLU A 391 8.37 6.80 -20.54
N GLN A 392 8.21 7.73 -21.47
CA GLN A 392 7.79 7.41 -22.84
C GLN A 392 8.87 6.60 -23.57
N LYS A 393 10.15 6.84 -23.25
CA LYS A 393 11.27 6.17 -23.91
C LYS A 393 11.33 4.68 -23.56
N PHE A 394 11.28 4.32 -22.27
CA PHE A 394 11.37 2.91 -21.89
C PHE A 394 10.07 2.15 -22.18
N LEU A 395 8.90 2.80 -22.06
CA LEU A 395 7.63 2.20 -22.45
C LEU A 395 7.59 1.92 -23.96
N GLY A 396 7.95 2.90 -24.80
CA GLY A 396 8.02 2.70 -26.25
C GLY A 396 9.03 1.62 -26.66
N TRP A 397 10.13 1.46 -25.91
CA TRP A 397 11.05 0.34 -26.10
C TRP A 397 10.39 -0.99 -25.73
N LEU A 398 9.70 -1.08 -24.58
CA LEU A 398 8.98 -2.28 -24.15
C LEU A 398 7.84 -2.67 -25.12
N ASP A 399 7.10 -1.70 -25.65
CA ASP A 399 6.03 -1.90 -26.65
C ASP A 399 6.55 -2.52 -27.95
N SER A 400 7.83 -2.30 -28.27
CA SER A 400 8.48 -2.88 -29.45
C SER A 400 8.94 -4.33 -29.25
N GLN A 401 8.95 -4.83 -28.01
CA GLN A 401 9.40 -6.18 -27.68
C GLN A 401 8.24 -7.19 -27.73
N LYS A 402 8.58 -8.46 -27.97
CA LYS A 402 7.61 -9.56 -27.93
C LYS A 402 7.15 -9.83 -26.49
N GLN A 403 5.88 -10.21 -26.34
CA GLN A 403 5.27 -10.54 -25.05
C GLN A 403 6.07 -11.63 -24.31
N GLY A 404 6.31 -11.43 -23.02
CA GLY A 404 6.95 -12.42 -22.15
C GLY A 404 8.38 -12.78 -22.55
N THR A 405 9.11 -11.88 -23.23
CA THR A 405 10.50 -12.16 -23.69
C THR A 405 11.58 -11.35 -22.99
N VAL A 406 11.22 -10.25 -22.34
CA VAL A 406 12.17 -9.30 -21.74
C VAL A 406 12.54 -9.74 -20.33
N ILE A 407 13.85 -9.74 -20.02
CA ILE A 407 14.37 -9.85 -18.66
C ILE A 407 14.48 -8.46 -18.04
N TYR A 408 13.77 -8.22 -16.94
CA TYR A 408 14.03 -7.07 -16.10
C TYR A 408 15.09 -7.45 -15.06
N ALA A 409 16.23 -6.76 -15.03
CA ALA A 409 17.31 -6.99 -14.09
C ALA A 409 17.48 -5.76 -13.18
N CYS A 410 17.09 -5.92 -11.91
CA CYS A 410 17.20 -4.87 -10.90
C CYS A 410 17.47 -5.49 -9.52
N LEU A 411 18.63 -5.15 -8.96
CA LEU A 411 19.06 -5.65 -7.65
C LEU A 411 18.70 -4.71 -6.50
N GLY A 412 17.81 -3.74 -6.74
CA GLY A 412 17.34 -2.79 -5.74
C GLY A 412 18.34 -1.67 -5.42
N SER A 413 17.96 -0.80 -4.50
CA SER A 413 18.70 0.43 -4.17
C SER A 413 19.74 0.28 -3.05
N ILE A 414 19.77 -0.88 -2.38
CA ILE A 414 20.62 -1.14 -1.20
C ILE A 414 21.72 -2.17 -1.55
N SER A 415 21.59 -2.90 -2.66
CA SER A 415 22.63 -3.85 -3.06
C SER A 415 23.86 -3.10 -3.54
N ASN A 416 24.98 -3.23 -2.82
CA ASN A 416 26.25 -2.59 -3.15
C ASN A 416 27.16 -3.61 -3.85
N LEU A 417 27.01 -3.78 -5.17
CA LEU A 417 27.86 -4.71 -5.92
C LEU A 417 29.15 -4.03 -6.38
N THR A 418 30.26 -4.75 -6.35
CA THR A 418 31.53 -4.27 -6.90
C THR A 418 31.42 -4.07 -8.42
N PRO A 419 32.20 -3.14 -9.01
CA PRO A 419 32.23 -2.94 -10.47
C PRO A 419 32.46 -4.25 -11.24
N SER A 420 33.40 -5.07 -10.77
CA SER A 420 33.69 -6.39 -11.35
C SER A 420 32.48 -7.32 -11.37
N GLN A 421 31.67 -7.32 -10.31
CA GLN A 421 30.46 -8.13 -10.24
C GLN A 421 29.34 -7.61 -11.16
N LEU A 422 29.20 -6.28 -11.31
CA LEU A 422 28.26 -5.66 -12.24
C LEU A 422 28.62 -5.93 -13.71
N ILE A 423 29.92 -5.93 -14.03
CA ILE A 423 30.41 -6.31 -15.37
C ILE A 423 30.04 -7.76 -15.68
N GLN A 424 30.17 -8.70 -14.73
CA GLN A 424 29.72 -10.09 -14.94
C GLN A 424 28.22 -10.20 -15.20
N LEU A 425 27.40 -9.42 -14.48
CA LEU A 425 25.95 -9.35 -14.72
C LEU A 425 25.65 -8.83 -16.14
N GLY A 426 26.26 -7.72 -16.54
CA GLY A 426 26.10 -7.16 -17.89
C GLY A 426 26.50 -8.16 -18.99
N LEU A 427 27.67 -8.79 -18.86
CA LEU A 427 28.15 -9.82 -19.79
C LEU A 427 27.22 -11.04 -19.84
N GLY A 428 26.63 -11.44 -18.72
CA GLY A 428 25.66 -12.54 -18.66
C GLY A 428 24.35 -12.21 -19.36
N LEU A 429 23.83 -11.00 -19.15
CA LEU A 429 22.66 -10.48 -19.87
C LEU A 429 22.92 -10.44 -21.38
N GLU A 430 24.08 -9.93 -21.79
CA GLU A 430 24.50 -9.91 -23.19
C GLU A 430 24.55 -11.31 -23.78
N ALA A 431 25.19 -12.26 -23.09
CA ALA A 431 25.40 -13.63 -23.56
C ALA A 431 24.12 -14.48 -23.61
N SER A 432 23.06 -14.08 -22.89
CA SER A 432 21.75 -14.75 -22.92
C SER A 432 21.01 -14.58 -24.26
N ASN A 433 21.38 -13.59 -25.07
CA ASN A 433 20.69 -13.19 -26.30
C ASN A 433 19.18 -12.87 -26.12
N ARG A 434 18.71 -12.68 -24.88
CA ARG A 434 17.34 -12.22 -24.60
C ARG A 434 17.27 -10.70 -24.56
N PRO A 435 16.12 -10.08 -24.88
CA PRO A 435 15.90 -8.68 -24.58
C PRO A 435 15.96 -8.44 -23.07
N PHE A 436 16.53 -7.32 -22.64
CA PHE A 436 16.64 -6.98 -21.23
C PHE A 436 16.56 -5.49 -20.94
N ILE A 437 16.06 -5.17 -19.75
CA ILE A 437 16.26 -3.88 -19.09
C ILE A 437 17.20 -4.13 -17.91
N TRP A 438 18.29 -3.37 -17.82
CA TRP A 438 19.22 -3.45 -16.71
C TRP A 438 19.28 -2.12 -15.96
N VAL A 439 18.91 -2.15 -14.68
CA VAL A 439 18.97 -0.99 -13.80
C VAL A 439 20.27 -1.01 -13.00
N ILE A 440 21.06 0.06 -13.12
CA ILE A 440 22.31 0.28 -12.39
C ILE A 440 22.10 1.44 -11.42
N ARG A 441 22.37 1.25 -10.12
CA ARG A 441 22.22 2.30 -9.11
C ARG A 441 23.17 3.46 -9.43
N ALA A 442 22.76 4.69 -9.14
CA ALA A 442 23.58 5.87 -9.43
C ALA A 442 24.96 5.87 -8.73
N SER A 443 25.03 5.34 -7.51
CA SER A 443 26.30 5.19 -6.77
C SER A 443 27.10 3.94 -7.17
N ASP A 444 26.48 2.97 -7.85
CA ASP A 444 27.16 1.79 -8.41
C ASP A 444 27.69 2.04 -9.82
N ALA A 445 27.19 3.09 -10.48
CA ALA A 445 27.79 3.65 -11.70
C ALA A 445 29.10 4.35 -11.33
N SER A 446 30.08 3.57 -10.86
CA SER A 446 31.44 4.03 -10.72
C SER A 446 32.00 4.36 -12.10
N ASN A 447 33.06 5.17 -12.14
CA ASN A 447 33.79 5.42 -13.37
C ASN A 447 34.14 4.10 -14.07
N ASP A 448 34.42 3.02 -13.36
CA ASP A 448 34.84 1.75 -13.97
C ASP A 448 33.73 1.07 -14.76
N VAL A 449 32.49 1.02 -14.23
CA VAL A 449 31.37 0.38 -14.93
C VAL A 449 30.97 1.21 -16.16
N ASP A 450 30.89 2.53 -16.02
CA ASP A 450 30.55 3.40 -17.14
C ASP A 450 31.66 3.48 -18.19
N THR A 451 32.93 3.45 -17.76
CA THR A 451 34.09 3.32 -18.67
C THR A 451 34.02 2.00 -19.42
N TRP A 452 33.76 0.88 -18.75
CA TRP A 452 33.57 -0.40 -19.43
C TRP A 452 32.41 -0.36 -20.43
N ILE A 453 31.23 0.14 -20.04
CA ILE A 453 30.07 0.22 -20.95
C ILE A 453 30.41 1.02 -22.21
N SER A 454 31.11 2.14 -22.06
CA SER A 454 31.43 3.05 -23.16
C SER A 454 32.60 2.58 -24.04
N GLU A 455 33.73 2.18 -23.44
CA GLU A 455 34.94 1.78 -24.16
C GLU A 455 34.82 0.37 -24.79
N ASP A 456 34.19 -0.57 -24.09
CA ASP A 456 33.94 -1.91 -24.61
C ASP A 456 32.79 -1.89 -25.65
N GLY A 457 31.92 -0.88 -25.62
CA GLY A 457 30.81 -0.71 -26.55
C GLY A 457 29.60 -1.60 -26.24
N PHE A 458 29.35 -1.87 -24.96
CA PHE A 458 28.28 -2.76 -24.49
C PHE A 458 26.88 -2.35 -25.01
N GLU A 459 26.53 -1.07 -24.92
CA GLU A 459 25.22 -0.56 -25.39
C GLU A 459 25.07 -0.68 -26.92
N GLU A 460 26.15 -0.57 -27.69
CA GLU A 460 26.10 -0.76 -29.15
C GLU A 460 25.95 -2.24 -29.53
N ARG A 461 26.63 -3.18 -28.84
CA ARG A 461 26.46 -4.63 -29.09
C ARG A 461 25.11 -5.17 -28.64
N THR A 462 24.47 -4.50 -27.69
CA THR A 462 23.14 -4.86 -27.17
C THR A 462 22.03 -3.99 -27.76
N LYS A 463 22.35 -3.12 -28.72
CA LYS A 463 21.39 -2.21 -29.36
C LYS A 463 20.16 -2.94 -29.88
N GLY A 464 18.98 -2.39 -29.55
CA GLY A 464 17.68 -2.96 -29.91
C GLY A 464 17.17 -4.07 -28.97
N ARG A 465 18.05 -4.73 -28.21
CA ARG A 465 17.69 -5.77 -27.23
C ARG A 465 18.03 -5.41 -25.78
N GLY A 466 18.92 -4.46 -25.54
CA GLY A 466 19.30 -4.00 -24.20
C GLY A 466 18.88 -2.55 -23.96
N LEU A 467 18.37 -2.27 -22.78
CA LEU A 467 18.13 -0.92 -22.27
C LEU A 467 18.76 -0.78 -20.88
N VAL A 468 19.76 0.08 -20.75
CA VAL A 468 20.40 0.39 -19.47
C VAL A 468 19.76 1.64 -18.85
N ILE A 469 19.32 1.53 -17.60
CA ILE A 469 18.76 2.63 -16.81
C ILE A 469 19.72 2.90 -15.66
N ARG A 470 20.31 4.11 -15.63
CA ARG A 470 21.17 4.57 -14.53
C ARG A 470 20.34 5.33 -13.51
N GLY A 471 20.34 4.91 -12.24
CA GLY A 471 19.57 5.51 -11.16
C GLY A 471 18.27 4.77 -10.86
N TRP A 472 17.14 5.46 -10.96
CA TRP A 472 15.84 4.94 -10.54
C TRP A 472 14.95 4.56 -11.73
N ALA A 473 14.38 3.35 -11.65
CA ALA A 473 13.41 2.84 -12.62
C ALA A 473 12.03 2.67 -11.96
N PRO A 474 10.92 2.98 -12.65
CA PRO A 474 9.57 2.77 -12.14
C PRO A 474 9.22 1.26 -12.18
N GLN A 475 9.76 0.52 -11.21
CA GLN A 475 9.77 -0.95 -11.19
C GLN A 475 8.38 -1.57 -11.34
N VAL A 476 7.37 -1.08 -10.59
CA VAL A 476 6.00 -1.61 -10.66
C VAL A 476 5.40 -1.40 -12.05
N LEU A 477 5.70 -0.28 -12.71
CA LEU A 477 5.25 0.00 -14.07
C LEU A 477 5.92 -0.93 -15.09
N ILE A 478 7.23 -1.13 -14.96
CA ILE A 478 7.99 -2.06 -15.82
C ILE A 478 7.47 -3.49 -15.66
N LEU A 479 7.38 -4.00 -14.42
CA LEU A 479 6.90 -5.35 -14.12
C LEU A 479 5.45 -5.58 -14.59
N SER A 480 4.61 -4.55 -14.58
CA SER A 480 3.23 -4.63 -15.08
C SER A 480 3.15 -4.77 -16.61
N HIS A 481 4.25 -4.59 -17.35
CA HIS A 481 4.24 -4.59 -18.80
C HIS A 481 4.27 -6.01 -19.37
N GLN A 482 3.41 -6.29 -20.36
CA GLN A 482 3.25 -7.62 -20.97
C GLN A 482 4.52 -8.20 -21.60
N ALA A 483 5.47 -7.35 -22.00
CA ALA A 483 6.75 -7.79 -22.58
C ALA A 483 7.68 -8.47 -21.56
N ILE A 484 7.50 -8.23 -20.26
CA ILE A 484 8.34 -8.84 -19.22
C ILE A 484 8.06 -10.33 -19.12
N GLY A 485 9.10 -11.14 -19.32
CA GLY A 485 9.08 -12.59 -19.17
C GLY A 485 9.77 -13.09 -17.90
N GLY A 486 10.64 -12.28 -17.29
CA GLY A 486 11.38 -12.68 -16.10
C GLY A 486 11.95 -11.49 -15.33
N PHE A 487 12.12 -11.67 -14.02
CA PHE A 487 12.68 -10.66 -13.13
C PHE A 487 13.90 -11.21 -12.38
N LEU A 488 15.09 -10.71 -12.71
CA LEU A 488 16.32 -10.93 -11.94
C LEU A 488 16.37 -9.93 -10.79
N THR A 489 16.30 -10.46 -9.56
CA THR A 489 16.16 -9.67 -8.35
C THR A 489 17.08 -10.16 -7.23
N HIS A 490 17.47 -9.23 -6.36
CA HIS A 490 18.20 -9.52 -5.12
C HIS A 490 17.37 -10.26 -4.06
N CYS A 491 16.09 -10.55 -4.34
CA CYS A 491 15.14 -11.22 -3.44
C CYS A 491 14.75 -10.44 -2.19
N GLY A 492 14.97 -9.12 -2.12
CA GLY A 492 14.38 -8.31 -1.04
C GLY A 492 12.86 -8.37 -1.11
N TRP A 493 12.18 -8.49 0.02
CA TRP A 493 10.77 -8.88 0.05
C TRP A 493 9.84 -8.01 -0.81
N ASN A 494 10.05 -6.69 -0.81
CA ASN A 494 9.26 -5.79 -1.65
C ASN A 494 9.42 -6.09 -3.15
N SER A 495 10.63 -6.36 -3.62
CA SER A 495 10.86 -6.71 -5.04
C SER A 495 10.27 -8.09 -5.35
N THR A 496 10.46 -9.05 -4.46
CA THR A 496 9.89 -10.40 -4.60
C THR A 496 8.37 -10.36 -4.74
N ILE A 497 7.68 -9.65 -3.84
CA ILE A 497 6.21 -9.57 -3.87
C ILE A 497 5.71 -8.74 -5.07
N GLU A 498 6.43 -7.70 -5.51
CA GLU A 498 6.09 -6.96 -6.73
C GLU A 498 6.18 -7.86 -7.98
N GLY A 499 7.23 -8.68 -8.11
CA GLY A 499 7.36 -9.65 -9.20
C GLY A 499 6.27 -10.72 -9.18
N ILE A 500 5.98 -11.28 -8.00
CA ILE A 500 4.90 -12.26 -7.81
C ILE A 500 3.55 -11.65 -8.19
N SER A 501 3.27 -10.43 -7.73
CA SER A 501 1.99 -9.73 -7.98
C SER A 501 1.78 -9.41 -9.46
N ALA A 502 2.87 -9.17 -10.20
CA ALA A 502 2.85 -8.99 -11.64
C ALA A 502 2.73 -10.32 -12.43
N GLY A 503 2.83 -11.46 -11.74
CA GLY A 503 2.80 -12.77 -12.37
C GLY A 503 4.08 -13.14 -13.12
N VAL A 504 5.22 -12.60 -12.70
CA VAL A 504 6.51 -12.74 -13.38
C VAL A 504 7.40 -13.75 -12.64
N PRO A 505 7.96 -14.78 -13.33
CA PRO A 505 8.97 -15.69 -12.77
C PRO A 505 10.25 -14.96 -12.33
N LEU A 506 10.93 -15.48 -11.31
CA LEU A 506 12.05 -14.80 -10.66
C LEU A 506 13.39 -15.51 -10.93
N ILE A 507 14.44 -14.76 -11.25
CA ILE A 507 15.83 -15.21 -11.06
C ILE A 507 16.30 -14.67 -9.72
N THR A 508 16.66 -15.58 -8.81
CA THR A 508 16.97 -15.24 -7.42
C THR A 508 18.47 -15.03 -7.23
N TRP A 509 18.84 -13.85 -6.74
CA TRP A 509 20.21 -13.45 -6.43
C TRP A 509 20.29 -12.91 -4.99
N PRO A 510 20.12 -13.74 -3.96
CA PRO A 510 20.18 -13.26 -2.58
C PRO A 510 21.58 -12.75 -2.23
N LEU A 511 21.64 -11.69 -1.43
CA LEU A 511 22.88 -11.06 -0.97
C LEU A 511 22.92 -10.98 0.56
N PHE A 512 21.86 -10.48 1.22
CA PHE A 512 21.81 -10.26 2.67
C PHE A 512 20.35 -10.18 3.19
N ALA A 513 20.14 -9.68 4.41
CA ALA A 513 18.90 -9.66 5.18
C ALA A 513 18.07 -10.97 5.10
N ASP A 514 16.82 -10.85 4.67
CA ASP A 514 15.83 -11.91 4.51
C ASP A 514 15.92 -12.64 3.16
N GLN A 515 16.83 -12.23 2.27
CA GLN A 515 16.80 -12.56 0.85
C GLN A 515 16.99 -14.06 0.57
N PHE A 516 17.83 -14.77 1.33
CA PHE A 516 17.98 -16.22 1.20
C PHE A 516 16.69 -16.98 1.58
N ALA A 517 15.95 -16.48 2.58
CA ALA A 517 14.65 -17.07 2.92
C ALA A 517 13.62 -16.80 1.81
N ASN A 518 13.63 -15.60 1.24
CA ASN A 518 12.75 -15.25 0.12
C ASN A 518 13.09 -16.04 -1.15
N GLU A 519 14.37 -16.34 -1.41
CA GLU A 519 14.79 -17.27 -2.46
C GLU A 519 14.17 -18.65 -2.24
N LYS A 520 14.28 -19.21 -1.03
CA LYS A 520 13.68 -20.53 -0.74
C LYS A 520 12.17 -20.52 -0.93
N LEU A 521 11.47 -19.46 -0.51
CA LEU A 521 10.06 -19.29 -0.80
C LEU A 521 9.80 -19.33 -2.32
N ALA A 522 10.50 -18.49 -3.09
CA ALA A 522 10.30 -18.35 -4.54
C ALA A 522 10.63 -19.63 -5.34
N VAL A 523 11.71 -20.32 -4.98
CA VAL A 523 12.25 -21.47 -5.73
C VAL A 523 11.65 -22.79 -5.26
N GLN A 524 11.54 -22.99 -3.94
CA GLN A 524 11.19 -24.30 -3.37
C GLN A 524 9.71 -24.40 -2.98
N ILE A 525 9.09 -23.31 -2.52
CA ILE A 525 7.74 -23.36 -1.95
C ILE A 525 6.69 -23.01 -3.00
N VAL A 526 6.85 -21.86 -3.68
CA VAL A 526 5.92 -21.43 -4.74
C VAL A 526 6.40 -21.80 -6.14
N GLU A 527 7.64 -22.29 -6.26
CA GLU A 527 8.23 -22.87 -7.48
C GLU A 527 8.15 -21.97 -8.73
N ILE A 528 8.32 -20.66 -8.55
CA ILE A 528 8.38 -19.68 -9.65
C ILE A 528 9.80 -19.18 -9.94
N GLY A 529 10.77 -19.59 -9.11
CA GLY A 529 12.12 -19.06 -9.12
C GLY A 529 13.16 -19.98 -9.77
N VAL A 530 14.25 -19.39 -10.26
CA VAL A 530 15.50 -20.06 -10.64
C VAL A 530 16.66 -19.39 -9.92
N ARG A 531 17.50 -20.17 -9.25
CA ARG A 531 18.66 -19.64 -8.51
C ARG A 531 19.77 -19.24 -9.48
N VAL A 532 20.42 -18.11 -9.20
CA VAL A 532 21.68 -17.76 -9.85
C VAL A 532 22.89 -18.46 -9.20
N GLY A 533 22.73 -19.02 -8.00
CA GLY A 533 23.75 -19.85 -7.34
C GLY A 533 24.57 -19.17 -6.24
N VAL A 534 24.11 -18.06 -5.66
CA VAL A 534 24.76 -17.47 -4.48
C VAL A 534 24.55 -18.36 -3.26
N GLU A 535 25.65 -18.75 -2.62
CA GLU A 535 25.65 -19.59 -1.41
C GLU A 535 26.09 -18.82 -0.17
N GLU A 536 27.01 -17.87 -0.32
CA GLU A 536 27.53 -17.07 0.79
C GLU A 536 26.92 -15.65 0.81
N PRO A 537 26.43 -15.17 1.97
CA PRO A 537 25.89 -13.84 2.09
C PRO A 537 26.99 -12.78 2.00
N MET A 538 26.65 -11.66 1.37
CA MET A 538 27.48 -10.45 1.33
C MET A 538 27.56 -9.84 2.73
N ARG A 539 28.78 -9.62 3.21
CA ARG A 539 29.05 -8.91 4.45
C ARG A 539 29.18 -7.42 4.19
N TRP A 540 28.43 -6.64 4.96
CA TRP A 540 28.39 -5.18 4.85
C TRP A 540 29.76 -4.55 5.10
N GLY A 541 30.24 -3.75 4.14
CA GLY A 541 31.55 -3.11 4.18
C GLY A 541 32.73 -4.01 3.79
N GLU A 542 32.46 -5.25 3.38
CA GLU A 542 33.49 -6.21 2.90
C GLU A 542 33.28 -6.59 1.43
N GLU A 543 32.49 -5.81 0.68
CA GLU A 543 32.09 -6.13 -0.70
C GLU A 543 33.30 -6.31 -1.62
N GLU A 544 34.30 -5.43 -1.51
CA GLU A 544 35.58 -5.52 -2.25
C GLU A 544 36.41 -6.75 -1.89
N LYS A 545 36.33 -7.24 -0.63
CA LYS A 545 37.06 -8.44 -0.20
C LYS A 545 36.43 -9.70 -0.77
N ILE A 546 35.11 -9.71 -0.91
CA ILE A 546 34.34 -10.83 -1.44
C ILE A 546 34.57 -10.95 -2.95
N GLY A 547 34.62 -9.82 -3.67
CA GLY A 547 34.88 -9.79 -5.10
C GLY A 547 33.71 -10.33 -5.92
N VAL A 548 34.01 -11.22 -6.89
CA VAL A 548 33.02 -11.79 -7.82
C VAL A 548 32.50 -13.13 -7.28
N LEU A 549 31.22 -13.17 -6.93
CA LEU A 549 30.49 -14.36 -6.48
C LEU A 549 29.78 -15.10 -7.62
N VAL A 550 29.35 -14.37 -8.65
CA VAL A 550 28.54 -14.91 -9.75
C VAL A 550 29.20 -14.52 -11.06
N LYS A 551 29.47 -15.51 -11.91
CA LYS A 551 30.09 -15.30 -13.22
C LYS A 551 29.03 -15.07 -14.29
N LYS A 552 29.44 -14.53 -15.44
CA LYS A 552 28.54 -14.32 -16.58
C LYS A 552 27.84 -15.61 -17.02
N GLU A 553 28.51 -16.76 -16.89
CA GLU A 553 27.94 -18.08 -17.24
C GLU A 553 26.75 -18.44 -16.34
N ASP A 554 26.86 -18.18 -15.04
CA ASP A 554 25.81 -18.46 -14.07
C ASP A 554 24.56 -17.62 -14.35
N VAL A 555 24.75 -16.33 -14.66
CA VAL A 555 23.67 -15.41 -15.06
C VAL A 555 23.00 -15.89 -16.35
N LYS A 556 23.79 -16.23 -17.35
CA LYS A 556 23.29 -16.73 -18.63
C LYS A 556 22.46 -18.00 -18.42
N GLU A 557 23.00 -18.98 -17.69
CA GLU A 557 22.33 -20.25 -17.42
C GLU A 557 21.02 -20.05 -16.65
N ALA A 558 21.00 -19.17 -15.66
CA ALA A 558 19.79 -18.84 -14.92
C ALA A 558 18.71 -18.21 -15.83
N ILE A 559 19.09 -17.32 -16.75
CA ILE A 559 18.18 -16.74 -17.75
C ILE A 559 17.66 -17.82 -18.70
N GLU A 560 18.52 -18.68 -19.22
CA GLU A 560 18.13 -19.76 -20.12
C GLU A 560 17.15 -20.73 -19.45
N LYS A 561 17.42 -21.14 -18.20
CA LYS A 561 16.53 -21.98 -17.39
C LYS A 561 15.19 -21.32 -17.07
N LEU A 562 15.19 -20.02 -16.74
CA LEU A 562 13.96 -19.29 -16.46
C LEU A 562 13.07 -19.21 -17.71
N MET A 563 13.69 -18.89 -18.84
CA MET A 563 13.05 -18.66 -20.13
C MET A 563 12.91 -19.95 -20.97
N ASP A 564 13.09 -21.12 -20.34
CA ASP A 564 12.95 -22.41 -21.00
C ASP A 564 11.53 -22.57 -21.56
N GLU A 565 11.44 -23.07 -22.79
CA GLU A 565 10.17 -23.33 -23.49
C GLU A 565 9.68 -24.78 -23.28
N GLY A 566 10.42 -25.57 -22.50
CA GLY A 566 10.02 -26.88 -22.04
C GLY A 566 8.91 -26.86 -20.98
N GLU A 567 8.53 -28.06 -20.54
CA GLU A 567 7.43 -28.28 -19.59
C GLU A 567 7.65 -27.56 -18.27
N GLU A 568 8.87 -27.61 -17.71
CA GLU A 568 9.19 -26.99 -16.43
C GLU A 568 9.08 -25.46 -16.51
N GLY A 569 9.61 -24.84 -17.58
CA GLY A 569 9.51 -23.41 -17.80
C GLY A 569 8.07 -22.92 -17.97
N GLU A 570 7.25 -23.71 -18.67
CA GLU A 570 5.83 -23.40 -18.86
C GLU A 570 5.02 -23.51 -17.56
N GLU A 571 5.23 -24.57 -16.77
CA GLU A 571 4.59 -24.70 -15.46
C GLU A 571 5.00 -23.59 -14.49
N ARG A 572 6.26 -23.14 -14.55
CA ARG A 572 6.74 -21.99 -13.78
C ARG A 572 6.00 -20.71 -14.12
N ARG A 573 5.83 -20.40 -15.42
CA ARG A 573 5.06 -19.24 -15.89
C ARG A 573 3.59 -19.33 -15.50
N LYS A 574 2.98 -20.52 -15.61
CA LYS A 574 1.59 -20.74 -15.16
C LYS A 574 1.43 -20.51 -13.66
N ARG A 575 2.35 -21.01 -12.82
CA ARG A 575 2.35 -20.76 -11.37
C ARG A 575 2.49 -19.27 -11.05
N ALA A 576 3.45 -18.60 -11.67
CA ALA A 576 3.65 -17.16 -11.50
C ALA A 576 2.39 -16.37 -11.85
N LYS A 577 1.79 -16.63 -13.02
CA LYS A 577 0.55 -15.99 -13.45
C LYS A 577 -0.60 -16.21 -12.46
N ARG A 578 -0.80 -17.45 -11.99
CA ARG A 578 -1.84 -17.76 -10.98
C ARG A 578 -1.63 -16.99 -9.69
N LEU A 579 -0.39 -16.88 -9.20
CA LEU A 579 -0.07 -16.10 -8.00
C LEU A 579 -0.34 -14.61 -8.22
N GLY A 580 0.00 -14.06 -9.39
CA GLY A 580 -0.34 -12.68 -9.74
C GLY A 580 -1.86 -12.43 -9.73
N GLU A 581 -2.64 -13.35 -10.29
CA GLU A 581 -4.11 -13.27 -10.24
C GLU A 581 -4.66 -13.35 -8.80
N MET A 582 -4.10 -14.22 -7.96
CA MET A 582 -4.47 -14.34 -6.54
C MET A 582 -4.10 -13.09 -5.74
N ALA A 583 -2.92 -12.52 -5.98
CA ALA A 583 -2.47 -11.27 -5.38
C ALA A 583 -3.43 -10.11 -5.67
N ASN A 584 -3.87 -9.97 -6.94
CA ASN A 584 -4.83 -8.94 -7.33
C ASN A 584 -6.20 -9.17 -6.65
N LYS A 585 -6.70 -10.42 -6.62
CA LYS A 585 -7.95 -10.77 -5.93
C LYS A 585 -7.89 -10.52 -4.41
N ALA A 586 -6.74 -10.72 -3.78
CA ALA A 586 -6.58 -10.53 -2.33
C ALA A 586 -6.81 -9.07 -1.90
N VAL A 587 -6.43 -8.11 -2.75
CA VAL A 587 -6.55 -6.66 -2.46
C VAL A 587 -7.86 -6.04 -2.98
N GLU A 588 -8.59 -6.74 -3.86
CA GLU A 588 -9.92 -6.34 -4.32
C GLU A 588 -10.96 -6.33 -3.18
N ILE A 589 -12.09 -5.67 -3.41
CA ILE A 589 -13.18 -5.61 -2.42
C ILE A 589 -13.66 -7.03 -2.11
N GLY A 590 -13.59 -7.40 -0.83
CA GLY A 590 -13.94 -8.75 -0.35
C GLY A 590 -12.78 -9.76 -0.38
N GLY A 591 -11.62 -9.39 -0.94
CA GLY A 591 -10.40 -10.18 -0.88
C GLY A 591 -9.83 -10.32 0.54
N SER A 592 -8.96 -11.31 0.75
CA SER A 592 -8.38 -11.63 2.06
C SER A 592 -7.67 -10.44 2.70
N SER A 593 -6.75 -9.80 1.97
CA SER A 593 -6.00 -8.61 2.43
C SER A 593 -6.90 -7.40 2.65
N HIS A 594 -7.89 -7.19 1.77
CA HIS A 594 -8.90 -6.14 1.94
C HIS A 594 -9.71 -6.33 3.23
N LEU A 595 -10.12 -7.55 3.54
CA LEU A 595 -10.84 -7.89 4.76
C LEU A 595 -9.94 -7.74 6.00
N HIS A 596 -8.67 -8.09 5.90
CA HIS A 596 -7.70 -7.92 6.97
C HIS A 596 -7.45 -6.47 7.36
N ILE A 597 -7.35 -5.56 6.38
CA ILE A 597 -7.30 -4.12 6.66
C ILE A 597 -8.57 -3.67 7.40
N SER A 598 -9.74 -4.19 6.99
CA SER A 598 -11.01 -3.86 7.64
C SER A 598 -11.04 -4.33 9.10
N ARG A 599 -10.58 -5.56 9.36
CA ARG A 599 -10.45 -6.12 10.73
C ARG A 599 -9.45 -5.34 11.57
N LEU A 600 -8.31 -4.95 11.01
CA LEU A 600 -7.31 -4.11 11.70
C LEU A 600 -7.92 -2.79 12.17
N ILE A 601 -8.68 -2.11 11.30
CA ILE A 601 -9.36 -0.86 11.63
C ILE A 601 -10.41 -1.09 12.71
N GLN A 602 -11.21 -2.16 12.60
CA GLN A 602 -12.25 -2.50 13.58
C GLN A 602 -11.65 -2.78 14.96
N ASP A 603 -10.64 -3.63 15.06
CA ASP A 603 -9.95 -3.97 16.31
C ASP A 603 -9.38 -2.72 16.98
N THR A 604 -8.77 -1.83 16.20
CA THR A 604 -8.19 -0.59 16.72
C THR A 604 -9.26 0.38 17.20
N ARG A 605 -10.38 0.50 16.47
CA ARG A 605 -11.53 1.32 16.89
C ARG A 605 -12.17 0.80 18.17
N GLN A 606 -12.36 -0.51 18.29
CA GLN A 606 -12.91 -1.13 19.49
C GLN A 606 -12.05 -0.78 20.72
N ARG A 607 -10.73 -0.96 20.61
CA ARG A 607 -9.79 -0.64 21.69
C ARG A 607 -9.79 0.84 22.07
N ALA A 608 -9.94 1.73 21.08
CA ALA A 608 -10.06 3.15 21.33
C ALA A 608 -11.35 3.51 22.09
N ASN A 609 -12.45 2.80 21.83
CA ASN A 609 -13.73 2.99 22.52
C ASN A 609 -13.68 2.43 23.96
N GLU A 610 -13.13 1.25 24.16
CA GLU A 610 -12.90 0.65 25.49
C GLU A 610 -12.08 1.60 26.38
N ARG A 611 -11.03 2.21 25.84
CA ARG A 611 -10.23 3.20 26.56
C ARG A 611 -11.04 4.44 26.96
N LYS A 612 -11.90 4.95 26.08
CA LYS A 612 -12.74 6.11 26.39
C LYS A 612 -13.70 5.80 27.54
N GLN A 613 -14.30 4.60 27.54
CA GLN A 613 -15.19 4.15 28.61
C GLN A 613 -14.49 3.99 29.96
N LEU A 614 -13.21 3.59 29.99
CA LEU A 614 -12.42 3.51 31.23
C LEU A 614 -11.96 4.87 31.77
N SER A 615 -11.97 5.91 30.93
CA SER A 615 -11.56 7.28 31.30
C SER A 615 -12.71 8.20 31.72
N THR A 616 -13.95 7.76 31.53
CA THR A 616 -15.20 8.39 31.99
C THR A 616 -15.72 7.70 33.23
#